data_AF-A0A7V4A889-F1
#
_entry.id   AF-A0A7V4A889-F1
#
_cell.length_a   1.000
_cell.length_b   1.000
_cell.length_c   1.000
_cell.angle_alpha   90.00
_cell.angle_beta   90.00
_cell.angle_gamma   90.00
#
_symmetry.space_group_name_H-M   'P 1'
#
loop_
_entity.id
_entity.type
_entity.pdbx_description
1 polymer ?
#
loop_
_entity_poly.entity_id
_entity_poly.type
_entity_poly.pdbx_seq_one_letter_code
_entity_poly.pdbx_strand_id
1 'polypeptide(L)' 'MNDPEEYIKQLETIISKFLEPIKEIPYSIAIKVLTVCEVLHFDLSDKNNQELLELLKTAAQKAGEEAYKIRNYCKKT' A
#
# COMPACT_ATOMS: atom_id res chain seq x y z
N MET A 1 -30.77 12.47 -5.93
CA MET A 1 -29.86 11.87 -4.93
C MET A 1 -28.62 11.49 -5.70
N ASN A 2 -27.47 12.09 -5.39
CA ASN A 2 -26.24 11.77 -6.10
C ASN A 2 -25.92 10.30 -5.84
N ASP A 3 -25.59 9.59 -6.92
CA ASP A 3 -25.06 8.24 -6.84
C ASP A 3 -23.90 8.25 -5.85
N PRO A 4 -23.89 7.39 -4.80
CA PRO A 4 -22.78 7.29 -3.86
C PRO A 4 -21.42 7.20 -4.55
N GLU A 5 -21.37 6.54 -5.72
CA GLU A 5 -20.13 6.42 -6.50
C GLU A 5 -19.70 7.75 -7.12
N GLU A 6 -20.65 8.56 -7.60
CA GLU A 6 -20.38 9.90 -8.11
C GLU A 6 -19.88 10.83 -7.00
N TYR A 7 -20.47 10.75 -5.81
CA TYR A 7 -20.03 11.51 -4.65
C TYR A 7 -18.61 11.13 -4.21
N ILE A 8 -18.28 9.83 -4.18
CA ILE A 8 -16.92 9.34 -3.88
C ILE A 8 -15.92 9.91 -4.91
N LYS A 9 -16.23 9.83 -6.21
CA LYS A 9 -15.36 10.37 -7.27
C LYS A 9 -15.11 11.87 -7.14
N GLN A 10 -16.14 12.64 -6.78
CA GLN A 10 -16.00 14.07 -6.55
C GLN A 10 -15.07 14.36 -5.35
N LEU A 11 -15.21 13.61 -4.25
CA LEU A 11 -14.32 13.71 -3.10
C LEU A 11 -12.88 13.35 -3.43
N GLU A 12 -12.66 12.22 -4.10
CA GLU A 12 -11.32 11.79 -4.52
C GLU A 12 -10.64 12.84 -5.42
N THR A 13 -11.41 13.45 -6.33
CA THR A 13 -10.92 14.52 -7.21
C THR A 13 -10.46 15.75 -6.41
N ILE A 14 -11.23 16.15 -5.39
CA ILE A 14 -10.90 17.30 -4.54
C ILE A 14 -9.66 17.00 -3.70
N ILE A 15 -9.61 15.81 -3.07
CA ILE A 15 -8.48 15.37 -2.26
C ILE A 15 -7.21 15.31 -3.12
N SER A 16 -7.29 14.78 -4.35
CA SER A 16 -6.15 14.74 -5.27
C SER A 16 -5.60 16.14 -5.57
N LYS A 17 -6.47 17.11 -5.89
CA LYS A 17 -6.04 18.51 -6.13
C LYS A 17 -5.41 19.15 -4.89
N PHE A 18 -5.92 18.82 -3.70
CA PHE A 18 -5.39 19.32 -2.44
C PHE A 18 -4.00 18.75 -2.12
N LEU A 19 -3.73 17.49 -2.50
CA LEU A 19 -2.46 16.81 -2.27
C LEU A 19 -1.39 17.13 -3.34
N GLU A 20 -1.76 17.72 -4.48
CA GLU A 20 -0.82 18.04 -5.56
C GLU A 20 0.43 18.83 -5.10
N PRO A 21 0.35 19.84 -4.22
CA PRO A 21 1.53 20.57 -3.73
C PRO A 21 2.50 19.71 -2.91
N ILE A 22 2.04 18.59 -2.36
CA ILE A 22 2.83 17.71 -1.48
C ILE A 22 3.63 16.70 -2.31
N LYS A 23 3.28 16.52 -3.60
CA LYS A 23 3.88 15.52 -4.48
C LYS A 23 5.39 15.70 -4.69
N GLU A 24 5.86 16.95 -4.70
CA GLU A 24 7.29 17.28 -4.85
C GLU A 24 8.05 17.23 -3.52
N ILE A 25 7.37 16.98 -2.40
CA ILE A 25 7.97 16.86 -1.08
C ILE A 25 8.43 15.40 -0.88
N PRO A 26 9.66 15.17 -0.38
CA PRO A 26 10.11 13.83 -0.04
C PRO A 26 9.10 13.12 0.87
N TYR A 27 8.77 11.88 0.53
CA TYR A 27 7.73 11.08 1.19
C TYR A 27 7.86 11.08 2.73
N SER A 28 9.07 10.90 3.26
CA SER A 28 9.33 10.90 4.69
C SER A 28 8.95 12.22 5.38
N ILE A 29 9.18 13.35 4.71
CA ILE A 29 8.82 14.68 5.20
C ILE A 29 7.31 14.87 5.13
N ALA A 30 6.70 14.52 3.99
CA ALA A 30 5.26 14.65 3.77
C ALA A 30 4.45 13.86 4.82
N ILE A 31 4.82 12.59 5.06
CA ILE A 31 4.15 11.74 6.06
C ILE A 31 4.33 12.29 7.47
N LYS A 32 5.54 12.73 7.83
CA LYS A 32 5.79 13.31 9.14
C LYS A 32 4.95 14.55 9.41
N VAL A 33 4.82 15.44 8.42
CA VAL A 33 4.00 16.66 8.55
C VAL A 33 2.51 16.33 8.64
N LEU A 34 2.01 15.39 7.83
CA LEU A 34 0.58 15.07 7.76
C LEU A 34 0.08 14.20 8.93
N THR A 35 0.94 13.36 9.49
CA THR A 35 0.52 12.31 10.45
C THR A 35 1.20 12.41 11.81
N VAL A 36 2.25 13.24 11.94
CA VAL A 36 3.13 13.29 13.13
C VAL A 36 3.91 11.98 13.35
N CYS A 37 3.81 11.01 12.44
CA CYS A 37 4.53 9.75 12.49
C CYS A 37 5.79 9.80 11.61
N GLU A 38 6.85 9.14 12.04
CA GLU A 38 8.06 8.98 11.23
C GLU A 38 7.97 7.75 10.33
N VAL A 39 8.47 7.87 9.11
CA VAL A 39 8.65 6.73 8.21
C VAL A 39 9.80 5.89 8.74
N LEU A 40 9.49 4.67 9.18
CA LEU A 40 10.50 3.72 9.62
C LEU A 40 11.41 3.35 8.46
N HIS A 41 12.71 3.51 8.67
CA HIS A 41 13.71 3.13 7.68
C HIS A 41 13.96 1.63 7.81
N PHE A 42 14.00 0.95 6.67
CA PHE A 42 14.30 -0.48 6.64
C PHE A 42 15.82 -0.68 6.72
N ASP A 43 16.27 -1.20 7.86
CA ASP A 43 17.64 -1.53 8.18
C ASP A 43 17.77 -3.05 8.35
N LEU A 44 18.61 -3.68 7.55
CA LEU A 44 18.86 -5.13 7.58
C LEU A 44 19.61 -5.59 8.84
N SER A 45 20.24 -4.68 9.58
CA SER A 45 20.88 -4.98 10.86
C SER A 45 19.91 -4.95 12.03
N ASP A 46 18.73 -4.34 11.85
CA ASP A 46 17.69 -4.28 12.87
C ASP A 46 16.87 -5.58 12.92
N LYS A 47 16.70 -6.10 14.13
CA LYS A 47 16.02 -7.38 14.35
C LYS A 47 14.53 -7.34 14.00
N ASN A 48 13.84 -6.23 14.26
CA ASN A 48 12.41 -6.11 13.96
C ASN A 48 12.18 -6.06 12.44
N ASN A 49 13.07 -5.38 11.71
CA ASN A 49 13.05 -5.36 10.25
C ASN A 49 13.33 -6.74 9.64
N GLN A 50 14.26 -7.51 10.21
CA GLN A 50 14.49 -8.90 9.81
C GLN A 50 13.23 -9.77 10.02
N GLU A 51 12.58 -9.63 11.18
CA GLU A 51 11.34 -10.37 11.47
C GLU A 51 10.20 -9.99 10.51
N LEU A 52 10.02 -8.69 10.26
CA LEU A 52 9.06 -8.18 9.28
C LEU A 52 9.34 -8.74 7.88
N LEU A 53 10.61 -8.79 7.45
CA LEU A 53 10.99 -9.31 6.14
C LEU A 53 10.64 -10.79 5.97
N GLU A 54 10.86 -11.61 7.00
CA GLU A 54 10.50 -13.03 6.95
C GLU A 54 8.99 -13.24 6.87
N LEU A 55 8.20 -12.42 7.58
CA LEU A 55 6.74 -12.42 7.44
C LEU A 55 6.30 -12.05 6.03
N LEU A 56 6.90 -11.01 5.44
CA LEU A 56 6.59 -10.57 4.07
C LEU A 56 6.95 -11.64 3.04
N LYS A 57 8.12 -12.29 3.16
CA LYS A 57 8.51 -13.42 2.31
C LYS A 57 7.50 -14.55 2.39
N THR A 58 7.12 -14.93 3.61
CA THR A 58 6.14 -15.99 3.86
C THR A 58 4.79 -15.66 3.25
N ALA A 59 4.31 -14.43 3.41
CA ALA A 59 3.05 -13.97 2.83
C ALA A 59 3.09 -13.98 1.30
N ALA A 60 4.17 -13.47 0.70
CA ALA A 60 4.36 -13.45 -0.75
C ALA A 60 4.39 -14.86 -1.35
N GLN A 61 5.09 -15.79 -0.69
CA GLN A 61 5.14 -17.18 -1.13
C GLN A 61 3.77 -17.84 -1.07
N LYS A 62 3.03 -17.70 0.05
CA LYS A 62 1.67 -18.22 0.18
C LYS A 62 0.73 -17.65 -0.88
N ALA A 63 0.78 -16.34 -1.12
CA ALA A 63 -0.03 -15.70 -2.14
C ALA A 63 0.30 -16.24 -3.55
N GLY A 64 1.59 -16.44 -3.86
CA GLY A 64 2.03 -17.02 -5.12
C GLY A 64 1.55 -18.47 -5.31
N GLU A 65 1.65 -19.29 -4.28
CA GLU A 65 1.18 -20.68 -4.29
C GLU A 65 -0.33 -20.76 -4.50
N GLU A 66 -1.12 -19.93 -3.82
CA GLU A 66 -2.57 -19.88 -3.99
C GLU A 66 -2.97 -19.38 -5.39
N ALA A 67 -2.32 -18.32 -5.89
CA ALA A 67 -2.55 -17.85 -7.26
C ALA A 67 -2.24 -18.93 -8.30
N TYR A 68 -1.18 -19.72 -8.09
CA TYR A 68 -0.82 -20.84 -8.95
C TYR A 68 -1.88 -21.96 -8.91
N LYS A 69 -2.39 -22.31 -7.73
CA LYS A 69 -3.47 -23.29 -7.58
C LYS A 69 -4.72 -22.84 -8.33
N ILE A 70 -5.19 -21.60 -8.11
CA ILE A 70 -6.37 -21.03 -8.80
C ILE A 70 -6.19 -21.13 -10.32
N ARG A 71 -5.02 -20.75 -10.84
CA ARG A 71 -4.72 -20.84 -12.28
C ARG A 71 -4.86 -22.26 -12.82
N ASN A 72 -4.43 -23.27 -12.07
CA ASN A 72 -4.51 -24.67 -12.49
C ASN A 72 -5.92 -25.24 -12.42
N TYR A 73 -6.78 -24.73 -11.53
CA TYR A 73 -8.21 -25.07 -11.52
C TYR A 73 -8.93 -24.48 -12.75
N CYS A 74 -8.68 -23.21 -13.09
CA CYS A 74 -9.29 -22.56 -14.27
C CYS A 74 -8.83 -23.13 -15.62
N LYS A 75 -7.73 -23.88 -15.67
CA LYS A 75 -7.26 -24.56 -16.90
C LYS A 75 -7.83 -25.97 -17.10
N LYS A 76 -8.49 -26.54 -16.08
CA LYS A 76 -9.06 -27.89 -16.11
C LYS A 76 -10.56 -27.92 -16.43
N THR A 77 -11.20 -26.76 -16.50
CA THR A 77 -12.59 -26.53 -16.96
C THR A 77 -12.57 -25.85 -18.31
#